data_AF-A0AAE6V255-F1
#
_entry.id   AF-A0AAE6V255-F1
#
_cell.length_a   1.000
_cell.length_b   1.000
_cell.length_c   1.000
_cell.angle_alpha   90.00
_cell.angle_beta   90.00
_cell.angle_gamma   90.00
#
_symmetry.space_group_name_H-M   'P 1'
#
loop_
_entity.id
_entity.type
_entity.pdbx_description
1 polymer ?
#
loop_
_entity_poly.entity_id
_entity_poly.type
_entity_poly.pdbx_seq_one_letter_code
_entity_poly.pdbx_strand_id
1 'polypeptide(L)'
;MLKILNAGYRLRELLLLSTVGLVPVISGLLVMVVQLEMKLAENAAISVQEAVFSIDQALNRMHEAAQRALPLAGKPCDRVRSALQEQVVSRSMIRSLTLVEGNEASCSSTSDSLEYLSSFAGSGQQVELSYGQPDKRRKLLVNYYLQGNHGGVIVTAYAISLRNELDAFQDGLTLLLEFDDRYIWSKGDSRDPQRPSQSEFFASALSSKYGYRVKGGYAEGFTAQEIQQSMVQIFPSLMLVGIVTGSIVYLGLYRASAHRREATTKHA
;
A
#
# COMPACT_ATOMS: atom_id res chain seq x y z
N MET A 1 61.87 26.85 10.99
CA MET A 1 61.42 25.71 10.15
C MET A 1 60.88 24.50 10.93
N LEU A 2 61.33 24.21 12.16
CA LEU A 2 60.86 23.02 12.94
C LEU A 2 59.37 23.03 13.37
N LYS A 3 58.77 24.22 13.56
CA LYS A 3 57.35 24.35 13.96
C LYS A 3 56.35 23.92 12.88
N ILE A 4 56.71 24.05 11.61
CA ILE A 4 55.82 23.73 10.46
C ILE A 4 55.78 22.21 10.23
N LEU A 5 56.90 21.52 10.47
CA LEU A 5 57.00 20.05 10.36
C LEU A 5 56.13 19.32 11.42
N ASN A 6 56.09 19.84 12.65
CA ASN A 6 55.24 19.31 13.73
C ASN A 6 53.74 19.63 13.54
N ALA A 7 53.41 20.76 12.90
CA ALA A 7 52.03 21.10 12.56
C ALA A 7 51.46 20.12 11.51
N GLY A 8 52.25 19.74 10.51
CA GLY A 8 51.85 18.75 9.51
C GLY A 8 51.63 17.36 10.10
N TYR A 9 52.44 16.95 11.08
CA TYR A 9 52.29 15.65 11.75
C TYR A 9 51.03 15.59 12.63
N ARG A 10 50.77 16.65 13.41
CA ARG A 10 49.55 16.76 14.23
C ARG A 10 48.28 16.89 13.39
N LEU A 11 48.33 17.61 12.26
CA LEU A 11 47.21 17.73 11.34
C LEU A 11 46.88 16.37 10.69
N ARG A 12 47.90 15.60 10.32
CA ARG A 12 47.74 14.25 9.75
C ARG A 12 47.16 13.26 10.77
N GLU A 13 47.57 13.37 12.03
CA GLU A 13 47.04 12.55 13.13
C GLU A 13 45.56 12.89 13.44
N LEU A 14 45.20 14.17 13.43
CA LEU A 14 43.81 14.63 13.54
C LEU A 14 42.94 14.17 12.37
N LEU A 15 43.46 14.25 11.15
CA LEU A 15 42.80 13.74 9.94
C LEU A 15 42.55 12.24 10.02
N LEU A 16 43.54 11.47 10.47
CA LEU A 16 43.41 10.02 10.65
C LEU A 16 42.37 9.68 11.72
N LEU A 17 42.41 10.34 12.88
CA LEU A 17 41.44 10.14 13.95
C LEU A 17 40.01 10.52 13.52
N SER A 18 39.86 11.65 12.84
CA SER A 18 38.58 12.09 12.30
C SER A 18 38.06 11.10 11.26
N THR A 19 38.90 10.66 10.32
CA THR A 19 38.49 9.69 9.29
C THR A 19 38.06 8.35 9.92
N VAL A 20 38.83 7.82 10.87
CA VAL A 20 38.54 6.53 11.52
C VAL A 20 37.26 6.59 12.36
N GLY A 21 36.99 7.72 13.02
CA GLY A 21 35.73 7.90 13.77
C GLY A 21 34.52 8.14 12.87
N LEU A 22 34.70 8.78 11.71
CA LEU A 22 33.62 9.16 10.80
C LEU A 22 33.20 8.02 9.86
N VAL A 23 34.13 7.15 9.47
CA VAL A 23 33.87 6.04 8.54
C VAL A 23 32.72 5.14 9.02
N PRO A 24 32.70 4.63 10.27
CA PRO A 24 31.60 3.80 10.76
C PRO A 24 30.24 4.52 10.75
N VAL A 25 30.24 5.84 11.02
CA VAL A 25 29.03 6.66 11.03
C VAL A 25 28.46 6.81 9.62
N ILE A 26 29.30 7.17 8.65
CA ILE A 26 28.89 7.31 7.25
C ILE A 26 28.44 5.96 6.69
N SER A 27 29.19 4.89 6.94
CA SER A 27 28.80 3.57 6.45
C SER A 27 27.48 3.11 7.07
N GLY A 28 27.26 3.36 8.37
CA GLY A 28 26.03 3.01 9.04
C GLY A 28 24.81 3.76 8.48
N LEU A 29 24.95 5.06 8.23
CA LEU A 29 23.90 5.87 7.61
C LEU A 29 23.59 5.41 6.18
N LEU A 30 24.61 5.13 5.38
CA LEU A 30 24.41 4.67 4.00
C LEU A 30 23.70 3.32 3.97
N VAL A 31 24.12 2.37 4.81
CA VAL A 31 23.48 1.06 4.95
C VAL A 31 22.02 1.19 5.38
N MET A 32 21.73 2.09 6.32
CA MET A 32 20.37 2.36 6.78
C MET A 32 19.46 2.88 5.66
N VAL A 33 19.92 3.85 4.86
CA VAL A 33 19.14 4.38 3.72
C VAL A 33 18.80 3.26 2.75
N VAL A 34 19.79 2.45 2.37
CA VAL A 34 19.58 1.32 1.45
C VAL A 34 18.62 0.29 2.04
N GLN A 35 18.72 -0.03 3.33
CA GLN A 35 17.79 -0.95 3.99
C GLN A 35 16.36 -0.42 4.01
N LEU A 36 16.18 0.89 4.24
CA LEU A 36 14.86 1.50 4.23
C LEU A 36 14.24 1.46 2.83
N GLU A 37 14.98 1.84 1.79
CA GLU A 37 14.50 1.78 0.41
C GLU A 37 14.12 0.35 -0.01
N MET A 38 14.96 -0.64 0.33
CA MET A 38 14.65 -2.06 0.07
C MET A 38 13.38 -2.49 0.82
N LYS A 39 13.22 -2.09 2.08
CA LYS A 39 12.02 -2.39 2.87
C LYS A 39 10.77 -1.74 2.29
N LEU A 40 10.83 -0.47 1.87
CA LEU A 40 9.69 0.21 1.25
C LEU A 40 9.30 -0.45 -0.08
N ALA A 41 10.28 -0.81 -0.91
CA ALA A 41 10.06 -1.54 -2.16
C ALA A 41 9.40 -2.91 -1.94
N GLU A 42 9.92 -3.68 -0.99
CA GLU A 42 9.38 -4.99 -0.62
C GLU A 42 7.96 -4.87 -0.04
N ASN A 43 7.76 -3.94 0.90
CA ASN A 43 6.45 -3.65 1.48
C ASN A 43 5.42 -3.29 0.40
N ALA A 44 5.76 -2.38 -0.53
CA ALA A 44 4.85 -2.01 -1.61
C ALA A 44 4.48 -3.21 -2.49
N ALA A 45 5.44 -4.08 -2.82
CA ALA A 45 5.20 -5.27 -3.62
C ALA A 45 4.32 -6.30 -2.90
N ILE A 46 4.59 -6.57 -1.63
CA ILE A 46 3.83 -7.52 -0.81
C ILE A 46 2.42 -6.99 -0.56
N SER A 47 2.28 -5.75 -0.11
CA SER A 47 0.97 -5.16 0.19
C SER A 47 0.06 -5.10 -1.02
N VAL A 48 0.59 -4.88 -2.23
CA VAL A 48 -0.22 -4.94 -3.45
C VAL A 48 -0.75 -6.36 -3.71
N GLN A 49 0.05 -7.40 -3.47
CA GLN A 49 -0.39 -8.80 -3.61
C GLN A 49 -1.42 -9.18 -2.54
N GLU A 50 -1.17 -8.81 -1.29
CA GLU A 50 -2.10 -9.04 -0.18
C GLU A 50 -3.42 -8.28 -0.36
N ALA A 51 -3.36 -7.06 -0.89
CA ALA A 51 -4.56 -6.29 -1.21
C ALA A 51 -5.38 -6.96 -2.31
N VAL A 52 -4.76 -7.54 -3.34
CA VAL A 52 -5.48 -8.36 -4.32
C VAL A 52 -6.19 -9.51 -3.63
N PHE A 53 -5.52 -10.24 -2.74
CA PHE A 53 -6.12 -11.36 -2.02
C PHE A 53 -7.31 -10.92 -1.13
N SER A 54 -7.16 -9.81 -0.39
CA SER A 54 -8.24 -9.30 0.47
C SER A 54 -9.46 -8.84 -0.33
N ILE A 55 -9.24 -8.11 -1.42
CA ILE A 55 -10.32 -7.64 -2.30
C ILE A 55 -10.99 -8.83 -3.02
N ASP A 56 -10.23 -9.84 -3.45
CA ASP A 56 -10.78 -11.07 -4.03
C ASP A 56 -11.69 -11.78 -3.03
N GLN A 57 -11.31 -11.81 -1.75
CA GLN A 57 -12.14 -12.38 -0.69
C GLN A 57 -13.42 -11.56 -0.46
N ALA A 58 -13.33 -10.23 -0.47
CA ALA A 58 -14.50 -9.36 -0.35
C ALA A 58 -15.49 -9.57 -1.51
N LEU A 59 -14.99 -9.67 -2.75
CA LEU A 59 -15.81 -9.98 -3.93
C LEU A 59 -16.35 -11.41 -3.92
N ASN A 60 -15.62 -12.37 -3.32
CA ASN A 60 -16.13 -13.74 -3.16
C ASN A 60 -17.39 -13.80 -2.28
N ARG A 61 -17.50 -12.93 -1.27
CA ARG A 61 -18.73 -12.82 -0.45
C ARG A 61 -19.93 -12.35 -1.30
N MET A 62 -19.68 -11.52 -2.32
CA MET A 62 -20.72 -11.11 -3.29
C MET A 62 -21.05 -12.25 -4.25
N HIS A 63 -20.06 -12.99 -4.72
CA HIS A 63 -20.26 -14.17 -5.55
C HIS A 63 -21.15 -15.22 -4.86
N GLU A 64 -20.89 -15.53 -3.59
CA GLU A 64 -21.72 -16.46 -2.81
C GLU A 64 -23.14 -15.94 -2.56
N ALA A 65 -23.34 -14.62 -2.54
CA ALA A 65 -24.68 -14.05 -2.46
C ALA A 65 -25.41 -14.20 -3.80
N ALA A 66 -24.72 -13.94 -4.92
CA ALA A 66 -25.26 -14.16 -6.25
C ALA A 66 -25.67 -15.61 -6.47
N GLN A 67 -24.82 -16.58 -6.08
CA GLN A 67 -25.11 -18.01 -6.20
C GLN A 67 -26.39 -18.42 -5.45
N ARG A 68 -26.65 -17.83 -4.27
CA ARG A 68 -27.87 -18.10 -3.49
C ARG A 68 -29.13 -17.48 -4.09
N ALA A 69 -28.99 -16.34 -4.75
CA ALA A 69 -30.08 -15.68 -5.44
C ALA A 69 -30.34 -16.28 -6.84
N LEU A 70 -29.37 -16.97 -7.43
CA LEU A 70 -29.45 -17.53 -8.77
C LEU A 70 -30.66 -18.46 -9.02
N PRO A 71 -31.09 -19.33 -8.07
CA PRO A 71 -32.30 -20.14 -8.25
C PRO A 71 -33.61 -19.35 -8.32
N LEU A 72 -33.58 -18.04 -8.03
CA LEU A 72 -34.70 -17.13 -8.18
C LEU A 72 -34.75 -16.49 -9.57
N ALA A 73 -33.66 -16.54 -10.34
CA ALA A 73 -33.62 -16.04 -11.72
C ALA A 73 -34.62 -16.81 -12.62
N GLY A 74 -35.26 -16.10 -13.54
CA GLY A 74 -36.30 -16.64 -14.43
C GLY A 74 -37.69 -16.80 -13.79
N LYS A 75 -37.88 -16.38 -12.53
CA LYS A 75 -39.20 -16.36 -11.88
C LYS A 75 -39.84 -14.97 -11.96
N PRO A 76 -41.19 -14.88 -11.96
CA PRO A 76 -41.88 -13.58 -11.99
C PRO A 76 -41.58 -12.76 -10.73
N CYS A 77 -41.32 -11.45 -10.91
CA CYS A 77 -40.85 -10.55 -9.85
C CYS A 77 -41.77 -10.55 -8.62
N ASP A 78 -43.09 -10.61 -8.81
CA ASP A 78 -44.09 -10.61 -7.73
C ASP A 78 -43.91 -11.77 -6.73
N ARG A 79 -43.35 -12.89 -7.17
CA ARG A 79 -43.15 -14.08 -6.32
C ARG A 79 -41.78 -14.12 -5.63
N VAL A 80 -40.80 -13.37 -6.13
CA VAL A 80 -39.40 -13.45 -5.64
C VAL A 80 -38.92 -12.20 -4.92
N ARG A 81 -39.63 -11.08 -5.08
CA ARG A 81 -39.22 -9.80 -4.47
C ARG A 81 -39.05 -9.86 -2.95
N SER A 82 -39.97 -10.52 -2.24
CA SER A 82 -39.87 -10.70 -0.79
C SER A 82 -38.65 -11.54 -0.40
N ALA A 83 -38.41 -12.64 -1.10
CA ALA A 83 -37.24 -13.49 -0.88
C ALA A 83 -35.91 -12.76 -1.14
N LEU A 84 -35.86 -11.90 -2.17
CA LEU A 84 -34.69 -11.06 -2.44
C LEU A 84 -34.46 -10.05 -1.30
N GLN A 85 -35.52 -9.41 -0.80
CA GLN A 85 -35.42 -8.47 0.32
C GLN A 85 -34.94 -9.15 1.60
N GLU A 86 -35.43 -10.35 1.91
CA GLU A 86 -34.96 -11.15 3.05
C GLU A 86 -33.46 -11.49 2.96
N GLN A 87 -32.97 -11.85 1.77
CA GLN A 87 -31.55 -12.11 1.53
C GLN A 87 -30.67 -10.86 1.71
N VAL A 88 -31.18 -9.68 1.37
CA VAL A 88 -30.47 -8.41 1.60
C VAL A 88 -30.47 -8.04 3.09
N VAL A 89 -31.60 -8.16 3.78
CA VAL A 89 -31.72 -7.83 5.21
C VAL A 89 -30.85 -8.73 6.07
N SER A 90 -30.74 -10.01 5.74
CA SER A 90 -29.86 -10.96 6.45
C SER A 90 -28.36 -10.70 6.22
N ARG A 91 -27.98 -9.85 5.27
CA ARG A 91 -26.59 -9.56 4.88
C ARG A 91 -26.33 -8.07 4.84
N SER A 92 -25.91 -7.51 5.97
CA SER A 92 -25.63 -6.08 6.16
C SER A 92 -24.64 -5.46 5.15
N MET A 93 -23.85 -6.28 4.44
CA MET A 93 -22.89 -5.82 3.43
C MET A 93 -23.50 -5.57 2.04
N ILE A 94 -24.68 -6.11 1.74
CA ILE A 94 -25.31 -6.01 0.42
C ILE A 94 -26.35 -4.90 0.45
N ARG A 95 -26.37 -4.07 -0.59
CA ARG A 95 -27.37 -3.01 -0.77
C ARG A 95 -28.60 -3.54 -1.51
N SER A 96 -28.37 -4.26 -2.61
CA SER A 96 -29.46 -4.75 -3.45
C SER A 96 -29.07 -6.03 -4.21
N LEU A 97 -30.09 -6.80 -4.57
CA LEU A 97 -30.02 -7.96 -5.45
C LEU A 97 -30.96 -7.71 -6.62
N THR A 98 -30.45 -7.93 -7.83
CA THR A 98 -31.20 -7.72 -9.07
C THR A 98 -31.09 -8.97 -9.94
N LEU A 99 -32.23 -9.48 -10.39
CA LEU A 99 -32.31 -10.60 -11.32
C LEU A 99 -32.26 -10.07 -12.75
N VAL A 100 -31.58 -10.82 -13.61
CA VAL A 100 -31.38 -10.49 -15.02
C VAL A 100 -31.92 -11.62 -15.88
N GLU A 101 -32.67 -11.31 -16.92
CA GLU A 101 -33.22 -12.24 -17.89
C GLU A 101 -32.86 -11.74 -19.29
N GLY A 102 -32.15 -12.54 -20.09
CA GLY A 102 -31.75 -12.13 -21.45
C GLY A 102 -30.94 -10.83 -21.53
N ASN A 103 -30.07 -10.57 -20.55
CA ASN A 103 -29.32 -9.32 -20.34
C ASN A 103 -30.14 -8.10 -19.91
N GLU A 104 -31.44 -8.26 -19.65
CA GLU A 104 -32.28 -7.20 -19.10
C GLU A 104 -32.54 -7.44 -17.61
N ALA A 105 -32.30 -6.41 -16.79
CA ALA A 105 -32.59 -6.44 -15.37
C ALA A 105 -34.12 -6.43 -15.18
N SER A 106 -34.69 -7.56 -14.74
CA SER A 106 -36.14 -7.77 -14.70
C SER A 106 -36.76 -7.49 -13.33
N CYS A 107 -36.02 -7.74 -12.24
CA CYS A 107 -36.52 -7.57 -10.88
C CYS A 107 -35.40 -7.17 -9.93
N SER A 108 -35.64 -6.15 -9.08
CA SER A 108 -34.66 -5.74 -8.06
C SER A 108 -35.31 -5.70 -6.67
N SER A 109 -34.51 -5.98 -5.64
CA SER A 109 -34.90 -5.82 -4.24
C SER A 109 -35.11 -4.36 -3.84
N THR A 110 -34.56 -3.43 -4.63
CA THR A 110 -34.64 -1.97 -4.42
C THR A 110 -35.10 -1.25 -5.68
N SER A 111 -35.36 0.06 -5.58
CA SER A 111 -35.77 0.89 -6.72
C SER A 111 -34.58 1.42 -7.55
N ASP A 112 -33.46 0.70 -7.59
CA ASP A 112 -32.30 1.08 -8.41
C ASP A 112 -32.67 1.07 -9.92
N SER A 113 -31.90 1.79 -10.76
CA SER A 113 -32.18 1.86 -12.21
C SER A 113 -31.91 0.50 -12.89
N LEU A 114 -32.97 -0.15 -13.35
CA LEU A 114 -32.89 -1.40 -14.10
C LEU A 114 -32.20 -1.22 -15.46
N GLU A 115 -32.39 -0.07 -16.11
CA GLU A 115 -31.77 0.23 -17.41
C GLU A 115 -30.24 0.24 -17.30
N TYR A 116 -29.70 0.92 -16.28
CA TYR A 116 -28.27 0.93 -16.02
C TYR A 116 -27.73 -0.47 -15.72
N LEU A 117 -28.42 -1.24 -14.87
CA LEU A 117 -28.01 -2.61 -14.53
C LEU A 117 -28.10 -3.57 -15.72
N SER A 118 -29.02 -3.36 -16.65
CA SER A 118 -29.11 -4.11 -17.90
C SER A 118 -27.90 -3.84 -18.79
N SER A 119 -27.49 -2.57 -18.92
CA SER A 119 -26.29 -2.20 -19.68
C SER A 119 -25.02 -2.84 -19.10
N PHE A 120 -24.92 -2.91 -17.76
CA PHE A 120 -23.83 -3.59 -17.08
C PHE A 120 -23.83 -5.11 -17.35
N ALA A 121 -24.98 -5.79 -17.24
CA ALA A 121 -25.09 -7.22 -17.58
C ALA A 121 -24.69 -7.51 -19.04
N GLY A 122 -25.07 -6.62 -19.96
CA GLY A 122 -24.71 -6.72 -21.38
C GLY A 122 -23.24 -6.42 -21.69
N SER A 123 -22.50 -5.76 -20.79
CA SER A 123 -21.09 -5.39 -21.01
C SER A 123 -20.13 -6.60 -21.03
N GLY A 124 -20.56 -7.74 -20.47
CA GLY A 124 -19.71 -8.92 -20.26
C GLY A 124 -18.71 -8.77 -19.10
N GLN A 125 -18.66 -7.61 -18.43
CA GLN A 125 -17.84 -7.42 -17.23
C GLN A 125 -18.47 -8.13 -16.03
N GLN A 126 -17.64 -8.77 -15.20
CA GLN A 126 -18.12 -9.39 -13.96
C GLN A 126 -18.25 -8.39 -12.82
N VAL A 127 -17.44 -7.33 -12.80
CA VAL A 127 -17.40 -6.36 -11.71
C VAL A 127 -17.25 -4.95 -12.27
N GLU A 128 -18.02 -4.01 -11.74
CA GLU A 128 -17.92 -2.58 -12.05
C GLU A 128 -18.03 -1.75 -10.75
N LEU A 129 -17.27 -0.65 -10.68
CA LEU A 129 -17.55 0.42 -9.73
C LEU A 129 -18.59 1.37 -10.30
N SER A 130 -19.70 1.60 -9.61
CA SER A 130 -20.75 2.51 -10.07
C SER A 130 -20.98 3.67 -9.11
N TYR A 131 -21.12 4.87 -9.66
CA TYR A 131 -21.78 5.95 -8.93
C TYR A 131 -23.26 5.64 -9.08
N GLY A 132 -23.94 5.30 -7.99
CA GLY A 132 -25.38 5.03 -8.06
C GLY A 132 -26.16 6.22 -8.63
N GLN A 133 -27.49 6.14 -8.55
CA GLN A 133 -28.35 7.29 -8.87
C GLN A 133 -27.80 8.59 -8.24
N PRO A 134 -27.94 9.75 -8.92
CA PRO A 134 -27.54 11.06 -8.40
C PRO A 134 -28.42 11.48 -7.21
N ASP A 135 -28.38 10.69 -6.14
CA ASP A 135 -28.85 11.07 -4.83
C ASP A 135 -27.77 11.94 -4.16
N LYS A 136 -28.18 12.80 -3.23
CA LYS A 136 -27.30 13.75 -2.54
C LYS A 136 -26.17 13.07 -1.78
N ARG A 137 -26.34 11.78 -1.44
CA ARG A 137 -25.28 10.96 -0.86
C ARG A 137 -24.49 10.32 -2.00
N ARG A 138 -23.39 10.96 -2.39
CA ARG A 138 -22.35 10.52 -3.34
C ARG A 138 -21.74 9.16 -2.96
N LYS A 139 -22.53 8.08 -2.87
CA LYS A 139 -22.08 6.75 -2.48
C LYS A 139 -21.60 6.00 -3.71
N LEU A 140 -20.39 5.48 -3.60
CA LEU A 140 -19.83 4.58 -4.59
C LEU A 140 -20.30 3.15 -4.29
N LEU A 141 -20.69 2.45 -5.34
CA LEU A 141 -21.22 1.09 -5.30
C LEU A 141 -20.28 0.17 -6.09
N VAL A 142 -20.36 -1.11 -5.78
CA VAL A 142 -19.72 -2.19 -6.53
C VAL A 142 -20.83 -3.10 -7.01
N ASN A 143 -20.88 -3.33 -8.32
CA ASN A 143 -21.81 -4.26 -8.94
C ASN A 143 -21.04 -5.53 -9.30
N TYR A 144 -21.56 -6.68 -8.91
CA TYR A 144 -21.04 -8.00 -9.26
C TYR A 144 -22.08 -8.77 -10.07
N TYR A 145 -21.73 -9.21 -11.28
CA TYR A 145 -22.61 -9.98 -12.15
C TYR A 145 -22.24 -11.47 -12.18
N LEU A 146 -23.24 -12.32 -11.97
CA LEU A 146 -23.15 -13.76 -12.15
C LEU A 146 -24.16 -14.22 -13.19
N GLN A 147 -23.66 -14.74 -14.31
CA GLN A 147 -24.48 -15.43 -15.30
C GLN A 147 -24.77 -16.87 -14.82
N GLY A 148 -26.01 -17.30 -14.97
CA GLY A 148 -26.42 -18.70 -14.84
C GLY A 148 -27.21 -19.18 -16.05
N ASN A 149 -27.71 -20.42 -15.96
CA ASN A 149 -28.37 -21.11 -17.08
C ASN A 149 -29.75 -20.52 -17.42
N HIS A 150 -30.47 -19.97 -16.43
CA HIS A 150 -31.86 -19.50 -16.56
C HIS A 150 -31.97 -17.98 -16.35
N GLY A 151 -30.87 -17.25 -16.57
CA GLY A 151 -30.76 -15.82 -16.26
C GLY A 151 -29.51 -15.53 -15.44
N GLY A 152 -29.39 -14.31 -14.94
CA GLY A 152 -28.26 -13.85 -14.14
C GLY A 152 -28.70 -13.13 -12.88
N VAL A 153 -27.73 -12.80 -12.04
CA VAL A 153 -27.92 -12.02 -10.82
C VAL A 153 -26.85 -10.94 -10.74
N ILE A 154 -27.27 -9.72 -10.48
CA ILE A 154 -26.40 -8.61 -10.08
C ILE A 154 -26.53 -8.40 -8.58
N VAL A 155 -25.38 -8.40 -7.90
CA VAL A 155 -25.26 -8.05 -6.48
C VAL A 155 -24.65 -6.67 -6.41
N THR A 156 -25.33 -5.75 -5.73
CA THR A 156 -24.83 -4.39 -5.51
C THR A 156 -24.47 -4.22 -4.05
N ALA A 157 -23.24 -3.79 -3.77
CA ALA A 157 -22.76 -3.47 -2.43
C ALA A 157 -22.18 -2.06 -2.36
N TYR A 158 -22.00 -1.53 -1.15
CA TYR A 158 -21.27 -0.28 -0.96
C TYR A 158 -19.77 -0.51 -1.10
N ALA A 159 -19.09 0.33 -1.88
CA ALA A 159 -17.63 0.24 -2.06
C ALA A 159 -16.84 0.54 -0.78
N ILE A 160 -17.50 0.96 0.31
CA ILE A 160 -16.86 1.16 1.61
C ILE A 160 -16.23 -0.12 2.17
N SER A 161 -16.78 -1.29 1.86
CA SER A 161 -16.16 -2.56 2.25
C SER A 161 -14.77 -2.69 1.61
N LEU A 162 -14.68 -2.46 0.29
CA LEU A 162 -13.41 -2.48 -0.43
C LEU A 162 -12.44 -1.41 0.07
N ARG A 163 -12.94 -0.21 0.40
CA ARG A 163 -12.11 0.85 0.98
C ARG A 163 -11.50 0.46 2.33
N ASN A 164 -12.28 -0.22 3.18
CA ASN A 164 -11.79 -0.69 4.46
C ASN A 164 -10.71 -1.77 4.29
N GLU A 165 -10.84 -2.64 3.29
CA GLU A 165 -9.78 -3.59 2.96
C GLU A 165 -8.50 -2.89 2.49
N LEU A 166 -8.62 -1.78 1.74
CA LEU A 166 -7.45 -0.98 1.31
C LEU A 166 -6.81 -0.16 2.45
N ASP A 167 -7.59 0.25 3.45
CA ASP A 167 -7.12 1.03 4.61
C ASP A 167 -6.40 0.17 5.66
N ALA A 168 -6.56 -1.16 5.58
CA ALA A 168 -5.87 -2.10 6.48
C ALA A 168 -4.34 -2.08 6.31
N PHE A 169 -3.85 -1.61 5.18
CA PHE A 169 -2.42 -1.50 4.87
C PHE A 169 -1.89 -0.17 5.43
N GLN A 170 -1.38 -0.23 6.66
CA GLN A 170 -0.75 0.89 7.36
C GLN A 170 0.65 1.18 6.79
N ASP A 171 1.30 2.25 7.27
CA ASP A 171 2.67 2.69 6.91
C ASP A 171 2.79 3.69 5.75
N GLY A 172 1.74 4.47 5.46
CA GLY A 172 1.81 5.55 4.47
C GLY A 172 1.79 5.10 3.01
N LEU A 173 1.74 3.78 2.77
CA LEU A 173 1.52 3.20 1.46
C LEU A 173 0.13 3.59 0.94
N THR A 174 0.06 4.06 -0.30
CA THR A 174 -1.21 4.35 -0.95
C THR A 174 -1.58 3.24 -1.92
N LEU A 175 -2.67 2.54 -1.63
CA LEU A 175 -3.26 1.52 -2.50
C LEU A 175 -4.45 2.09 -3.27
N LEU A 176 -4.43 1.88 -4.59
CA LEU A 176 -5.51 2.18 -5.51
C LEU A 176 -6.06 0.89 -6.09
N LEU A 177 -7.38 0.74 -6.05
CA LEU A 177 -8.10 -0.31 -6.72
C LEU A 177 -8.79 0.26 -7.95
N GLU A 178 -8.43 -0.23 -9.13
CA GLU A 178 -8.93 0.21 -10.42
C GLU A 178 -9.80 -0.85 -11.09
N PHE A 179 -11.01 -0.43 -11.46
CA PHE A 179 -11.90 -1.13 -12.36
C PHE A 179 -12.05 -0.26 -13.60
N ASP A 180 -11.35 -0.63 -14.66
CA ASP A 180 -11.34 0.09 -15.94
C ASP A 180 -10.96 1.59 -15.78
N ASP A 181 -11.89 2.53 -16.04
CA ASP A 181 -11.70 3.98 -15.92
C ASP A 181 -11.93 4.52 -14.50
N ARG A 182 -12.49 3.71 -13.60
CA ARG A 182 -12.85 4.11 -12.23
C ARG A 182 -11.89 3.52 -11.22
N TYR A 183 -11.66 4.28 -10.15
CA TYR A 183 -10.75 3.85 -9.10
C TYR A 183 -11.20 4.30 -7.72
N ILE A 184 -10.74 3.57 -6.72
CA ILE A 184 -10.95 3.87 -5.30
C ILE A 184 -9.66 3.72 -4.51
N TRP A 185 -9.60 4.41 -3.38
CA TRP A 185 -8.57 4.21 -2.38
C TRP A 185 -9.14 4.41 -0.99
N SER A 186 -8.33 4.21 0.06
CA SER A 186 -8.76 4.31 1.46
C SER A 186 -9.52 5.62 1.77
N LYS A 187 -9.03 6.76 1.25
CA LYS A 187 -9.55 8.10 1.56
C LYS A 187 -10.55 8.65 0.54
N GLY A 188 -10.62 8.09 -0.67
CA GLY A 188 -11.33 8.72 -1.78
C GLY A 188 -11.68 7.81 -2.96
N ASP A 189 -12.13 8.43 -4.05
CA ASP A 189 -12.47 7.76 -5.30
C ASP A 189 -12.22 8.66 -6.52
N SER A 190 -12.41 8.13 -7.72
CA SER A 190 -12.07 8.81 -8.98
C SER A 190 -12.83 10.11 -9.27
N ARG A 191 -13.74 10.55 -8.39
CA ARG A 191 -14.38 11.88 -8.46
C ARG A 191 -13.58 12.98 -7.76
N ASP A 192 -12.58 12.62 -6.97
CA ASP A 192 -11.73 13.57 -6.29
C ASP A 192 -10.85 14.33 -7.29
N PRO A 193 -10.55 15.62 -7.04
CA PRO A 193 -9.88 16.49 -8.01
C PRO A 193 -8.44 16.08 -8.30
N GLN A 194 -7.81 15.34 -7.39
CA GLN A 194 -6.43 14.89 -7.53
C GLN A 194 -6.34 13.40 -7.21
N ARG A 195 -5.78 12.66 -8.16
CA ARG A 195 -5.38 11.27 -7.96
C ARG A 195 -4.21 11.21 -6.98
N PRO A 196 -4.24 10.34 -5.96
CA PRO A 196 -3.17 10.30 -4.99
C PRO A 196 -1.87 9.79 -5.64
N SER A 197 -0.74 10.31 -5.16
CA SER A 197 0.58 9.98 -5.70
C SER A 197 1.02 8.58 -5.29
N GLN A 198 1.68 7.88 -6.21
CA GLN A 198 2.25 6.54 -6.05
C GLN A 198 3.61 6.47 -6.77
N SER A 199 4.32 7.60 -6.84
CA SER A 199 5.53 7.76 -7.66
C SER A 199 6.72 6.99 -7.11
N GLU A 200 6.79 6.77 -5.80
CA GLU A 200 7.88 6.06 -5.14
C GLU A 200 7.52 4.58 -4.92
N PHE A 201 8.44 3.69 -5.29
CA PHE A 201 8.29 2.24 -5.14
C PHE A 201 6.98 1.69 -5.71
N PHE A 202 6.63 2.12 -6.92
CA PHE A 202 5.40 1.69 -7.59
C PHE A 202 5.37 0.18 -7.82
N ALA A 203 4.29 -0.45 -7.38
CA ALA A 203 3.97 -1.85 -7.64
C ALA A 203 2.54 -1.98 -8.17
N SER A 204 2.28 -3.00 -8.98
CA SER A 204 0.93 -3.29 -9.48
C SER A 204 0.68 -4.79 -9.60
N ALA A 205 -0.54 -5.21 -9.29
CA ALA A 205 -1.00 -6.58 -9.48
C ALA A 205 -2.41 -6.59 -10.10
N LEU A 206 -2.67 -7.58 -10.95
CA LEU A 206 -3.95 -7.81 -11.59
C LEU A 206 -4.64 -9.01 -10.93
N SER A 207 -5.90 -8.87 -10.56
CA SER A 207 -6.71 -10.02 -10.13
C SER A 207 -7.01 -10.91 -11.33
N SER A 208 -6.59 -12.16 -11.25
CA SER A 208 -6.91 -13.19 -12.26
C SER A 208 -8.37 -13.63 -12.22
N LYS A 209 -9.06 -13.40 -11.09
CA LYS A 209 -10.43 -13.86 -10.87
C LYS A 209 -11.48 -12.84 -11.30
N TYR A 210 -11.27 -11.56 -11.00
CA TYR A 210 -12.26 -10.50 -11.25
C TYR A 210 -11.76 -9.39 -12.19
N GLY A 211 -10.51 -9.46 -12.67
CA GLY A 211 -10.02 -8.57 -13.73
C GLY A 211 -9.71 -7.12 -13.32
N TYR A 212 -9.78 -6.78 -12.04
CA TYR A 212 -9.36 -5.46 -11.54
C TYR A 212 -7.85 -5.38 -11.32
N ARG A 213 -7.32 -4.16 -11.21
CA ARG A 213 -5.91 -3.92 -10.90
C ARG A 213 -5.76 -3.19 -9.58
N VAL A 214 -4.83 -3.65 -8.75
CA VAL A 214 -4.35 -2.90 -7.59
C VAL A 214 -3.03 -2.25 -7.97
N LYS A 215 -2.91 -0.95 -7.69
CA LYS A 215 -1.67 -0.18 -7.81
C LYS A 215 -1.29 0.33 -6.43
N GLY A 216 -0.05 0.15 -6.03
CA GLY A 216 0.47 0.60 -4.74
C GLY A 216 1.75 1.38 -4.92
N GLY A 217 1.98 2.32 -4.02
CA GLY A 217 3.22 3.09 -3.96
C GLY A 217 3.14 4.16 -2.90
N TYR A 218 4.27 4.80 -2.65
CA TYR A 218 4.37 5.90 -1.71
C TYR A 218 4.23 7.23 -2.46
N ALA A 219 3.75 8.24 -1.73
CA ALA A 219 3.69 9.59 -2.25
C ALA A 219 5.12 10.15 -2.44
N GLU A 220 5.25 11.10 -3.35
CA GLU A 220 6.50 11.81 -3.57
C GLU A 220 6.99 12.49 -2.28
N GLY A 221 8.26 12.31 -1.95
CA GLY A 221 8.91 12.82 -0.75
C GLY A 221 8.74 11.95 0.50
N PHE A 222 7.99 10.85 0.42
CA PHE A 222 7.78 9.96 1.57
C PHE A 222 9.10 9.33 2.03
N THR A 223 9.91 8.82 1.11
CA THR A 223 11.22 8.21 1.45
C THR A 223 12.13 9.21 2.17
N ALA A 224 12.19 10.45 1.69
CA ALA A 224 13.03 11.48 2.30
C ALA A 224 12.56 11.83 3.73
N GLN A 225 11.24 11.92 3.94
CA GLN A 225 10.66 12.15 5.26
C GLN A 225 10.95 10.98 6.22
N GLU A 226 10.82 9.74 5.74
CA GLU A 226 11.06 8.54 6.53
C GLU A 226 12.55 8.37 6.89
N ILE A 227 13.46 8.68 5.95
CA ILE A 227 14.90 8.75 6.21
C ILE A 227 15.19 9.79 7.29
N GLN A 228 14.59 10.98 7.20
CA GLN A 228 14.83 12.05 8.18
C GLN A 228 14.37 11.64 9.59
N GLN A 229 13.19 11.02 9.71
CA GLN A 229 12.67 10.54 10.99
C GLN A 229 13.54 9.43 11.56
N SER A 230 13.88 8.44 10.74
CA SER A 230 14.70 7.30 11.16
C SER A 230 16.13 7.73 11.49
N MET A 231 16.67 8.75 10.82
CA MET A 231 18.02 9.27 11.07
C MET A 231 18.12 9.90 12.46
N VAL A 232 17.10 10.66 12.90
CA VAL A 232 17.06 11.24 14.25
C VAL A 232 17.13 10.17 15.33
N GLN A 233 16.52 9.00 15.09
CA GLN A 233 16.50 7.89 16.03
C GLN A 233 17.83 7.12 16.08
N ILE A 234 18.49 6.92 14.94
CA ILE A 234 19.71 6.09 14.83
C ILE A 234 21.00 6.90 15.04
N PHE A 235 20.97 8.21 14.78
CA PHE A 235 22.15 9.06 14.89
C PHE A 235 22.89 9.00 16.25
N PRO A 236 22.21 8.98 17.42
CA PRO A 236 22.89 8.91 18.71
C PRO A 236 23.71 7.62 18.91
N SER A 237 23.20 6.48 18.42
CA SER A 237 23.91 5.20 18.56
C SER A 237 25.13 5.12 17.65
N LEU A 238 25.02 5.58 16.40
CA LEU A 238 26.16 5.68 15.48
C LEU A 238 27.24 6.64 16.00
N MET A 239 26.83 7.78 16.59
CA MET A 239 27.77 8.71 17.22
C MET A 239 28.56 8.07 18.35
N LEU A 240 27.90 7.29 19.21
CA LEU A 240 28.58 6.57 20.30
C LEU A 240 29.62 5.60 19.74
N VAL A 241 29.27 4.81 18.71
CA VAL A 241 30.20 3.90 18.03
C VAL A 241 31.39 4.64 17.44
N GLY A 242 31.16 5.78 16.78
CA GLY A 242 32.21 6.63 16.24
C GLY A 242 33.16 7.15 17.32
N ILE A 243 32.62 7.64 18.45
CA ILE A 243 33.40 8.14 19.59
C ILE A 243 34.25 7.03 20.21
N VAL A 244 33.68 5.84 20.43
CA VAL A 244 34.40 4.70 21.01
C VAL A 244 35.53 4.25 20.08
N THR A 245 35.24 4.11 18.79
CA THR A 245 36.23 3.71 17.78
C THR A 245 37.38 4.72 17.69
N GLY A 246 37.05 6.02 17.65
CA GLY A 246 38.05 7.09 17.66
C GLY A 246 38.90 7.11 18.95
N SER A 247 38.27 6.86 20.11
CA SER A 247 38.96 6.82 21.41
C SER A 247 39.96 5.66 21.49
N ILE A 248 39.60 4.48 20.98
CA ILE A 248 40.49 3.31 20.96
C ILE A 248 41.72 3.58 20.08
N VAL A 249 41.51 4.13 18.89
CA VAL A 249 42.62 4.46 17.97
C VAL A 249 43.51 5.57 18.55
N TYR A 250 42.93 6.57 19.21
CA TYR A 250 43.68 7.61 19.91
C TYR A 250 44.58 7.03 21.00
N LEU A 251 44.05 6.15 21.86
CA LEU A 251 44.82 5.50 22.92
C LEU A 251 45.93 4.61 22.34
N GLY A 252 45.68 3.93 21.22
CA GLY A 252 46.69 3.12 20.52
C GLY A 252 47.84 3.95 19.96
N LEU A 253 47.54 5.06 19.28
CA LEU A 253 48.54 6.00 18.76
C LEU A 253 49.33 6.67 19.89
N TYR A 254 48.64 7.08 20.97
CA TYR A 254 49.28 7.67 22.15
C TYR A 254 50.29 6.69 22.77
N ARG A 255 49.89 5.43 22.99
CA ARG A 255 50.80 4.38 23.51
C ARG A 255 51.98 4.08 22.59
N ALA A 256 51.76 3.98 21.27
CA ALA A 256 52.82 3.76 20.30
C ALA A 256 53.83 4.92 20.26
N SER A 257 53.35 6.16 20.39
CA SER A 257 54.21 7.34 20.45
C SER A 257 55.02 7.42 21.74
N ALA A 258 54.46 6.99 22.88
CA ALA A 258 55.15 6.94 24.17
C ALA A 258 56.30 5.92 24.17
N HIS A 259 56.07 4.71 23.66
CA HIS A 259 57.13 3.70 23.53
C HIS A 259 58.25 4.11 22.56
N ARG A 260 57.92 4.84 21.49
CA ARG A 260 58.95 5.37 20.57
C ARG A 260 59.88 6.38 21.26
N ARG A 261 59.35 7.20 22.17
CA ARG A 261 60.13 8.17 22.95
C ARG A 261 61.05 7.48 23.95
N GLU A 262 60.57 6.44 24.63
CA GLU A 262 61.37 5.63 25.57
C GLU A 262 62.52 4.88 24.87
N ALA A 263 62.28 4.35 23.67
CA ALA A 263 63.30 3.66 22.88
C ALA A 263 64.42 4.60 22.41
N THR A 264 64.10 5.85 22.05
CA THR A 264 65.12 6.87 21.71
C THR A 264 65.95 7.33 22.90
N THR A 265 65.41 7.32 24.12
CA THR A 265 66.16 7.67 25.35
C THR A 265 67.07 6.55 25.86
N LYS A 266 66.91 5.30 25.41
CA LYS A 266 67.80 4.18 25.77
C LYS A 266 69.03 4.03 24.85
N HIS A 267 69.09 4.79 23.76
CA HIS A 267 70.18 4.76 22.78
C HIS A 267 70.96 6.09 22.68
N ALA A 268 70.73 7.02 23.61
CA ALA A 268 71.54 8.22 23.84
C ALA A 268 72.35 8.04 25.12
#